data_AF-A0A821BIS7-F1
#
_entry.id   AF-A0A821BIS7-F1
#
_cell.length_a   1.000
_cell.length_b   1.000
_cell.length_c   1.000
_cell.angle_alpha   90.00
_cell.angle_beta   90.00
_cell.angle_gamma   90.00
#
_symmetry.space_group_name_H-M   'P 1'
#
loop_
_entity.id
_entity.type
_entity.pdbx_description
1 polymer ?
#
loop_
_entity_poly.entity_id
_entity_poly.type
_entity_poly.pdbx_seq_one_letter_code
_entity_poly.pdbx_strand_id
1 'polypeptide(L)'
;MENFLKQDFGFHNIAGQYIVPGVRAFQLAEPISKLDPERVIYFPHYQYHSPFVMTVAEILKWQDSYVVYADGNVPGIKKEFLHRALQGKSQHGNEAFLMKFVIRISDCPILMKFDAKILRRSLKDEWPNRIKLVSVTGIDFAGREHDVDDVTTYIKNWKQVFELDPRTGKPKVFNGRDFYPLRFHPEVQLDEERLLSDLKRMVRIRLSACDMEGVEVVVETGIGLGVFAGKHLGMDGRIRKLSAFAIRHVLQKDGATFQKIRAIVFALPNFAKDRDGRQLPDTYNDFVHEFTRSNYSGPIPVLIADQDMHELTVAIAFQRFRVSQLNPADSHGVFGEYWQNHGPAVEEKLALTTLGLLVQHHLINDKVLDQNRYKII
;
A
#
# COMPACT_ATOMS: atom_id res chain seq x y z
N MET A 1 21.15 -4.61 -10.02
CA MET A 1 20.62 -3.44 -9.29
C MET A 1 21.71 -2.40 -9.05
N GLU A 2 22.76 -2.70 -8.29
CA GLU A 2 23.85 -1.76 -8.00
C GLU A 2 24.52 -1.16 -9.26
N ASN A 3 24.80 -1.96 -10.29
CA ASN A 3 25.35 -1.44 -11.56
C ASN A 3 24.38 -0.51 -12.31
N PHE A 4 23.09 -0.85 -12.36
CA PHE A 4 22.05 -0.01 -12.98
C PHE A 4 21.92 1.34 -12.26
N LEU A 5 21.73 1.28 -10.93
CA LEU A 5 21.62 2.45 -10.07
C LEU A 5 22.89 3.32 -10.17
N LYS A 6 24.07 2.70 -10.23
CA LYS A 6 25.34 3.41 -10.42
C LYS A 6 25.48 4.04 -11.80
N GLN A 7 25.10 3.34 -12.87
CA GLN A 7 25.27 3.81 -14.25
C GLN A 7 24.28 4.92 -14.62
N ASP A 8 22.99 4.74 -14.29
CA ASP A 8 21.94 5.65 -14.73
C ASP A 8 21.72 6.84 -13.80
N PHE A 9 21.90 6.62 -12.50
CA PHE A 9 21.61 7.61 -11.46
C PHE A 9 22.83 8.01 -10.64
N GLY A 10 23.99 7.38 -10.84
CA GLY A 10 25.17 7.65 -10.02
C GLY A 10 25.03 7.21 -8.57
N PHE A 11 24.23 6.18 -8.27
CA PHE A 11 24.17 5.64 -6.91
C PHE A 11 25.45 4.89 -6.53
N HIS A 12 25.85 5.10 -5.29
CA HIS A 12 26.93 4.38 -4.64
C HIS A 12 26.39 3.71 -3.39
N ASN A 13 26.75 2.44 -3.22
CA ASN A 13 26.53 1.71 -1.98
C ASN A 13 27.30 2.38 -0.84
N ILE A 14 26.62 2.63 0.27
CA ILE A 14 27.25 3.18 1.46
C ILE A 14 27.82 2.01 2.28
N ALA A 15 29.14 1.88 2.26
CA ALA A 15 29.81 0.73 2.87
C ALA A 15 29.42 0.54 4.35
N GLY A 16 28.99 -0.68 4.69
CA GLY A 16 28.61 -1.06 6.05
C GLY A 16 27.26 -0.52 6.53
N GLN A 17 26.54 0.26 5.72
CA GLN A 17 25.22 0.76 6.07
C GLN A 17 24.11 -0.07 5.44
N TYR A 18 23.10 -0.34 6.26
CA TYR A 18 21.90 -1.05 5.87
C TYR A 18 20.71 -0.20 6.28
N ILE A 19 19.72 -0.11 5.40
CA ILE A 19 18.48 0.59 5.72
C ILE A 19 17.66 -0.26 6.69
N VAL A 20 17.58 -1.56 6.38
CA VAL A 20 17.05 -2.60 7.26
C VAL A 20 17.97 -3.83 7.13
N PRO A 21 18.02 -4.74 8.11
CA PRO A 21 18.86 -5.93 8.03
C PRO A 21 18.72 -6.67 6.69
N GLY A 22 19.84 -6.83 5.97
CA GLY A 22 19.86 -7.47 4.65
C GLY A 22 19.65 -6.55 3.44
N VAL A 23 19.27 -5.29 3.64
CA VAL A 23 19.06 -4.29 2.57
C VAL A 23 20.09 -3.18 2.66
N ARG A 24 21.07 -3.18 1.75
CA ARG A 24 22.17 -2.20 1.69
C ARG A 24 21.65 -0.78 1.43
N ALA A 25 22.26 0.21 2.09
CA ALA A 25 21.99 1.61 1.84
C ALA A 25 22.73 2.11 0.58
N PHE A 26 22.09 3.03 -0.15
CA PHE A 26 22.66 3.67 -1.33
C PHE A 26 22.50 5.19 -1.22
N GLN A 27 23.47 5.94 -1.73
CA GLN A 27 23.39 7.40 -1.88
C GLN A 27 23.66 7.79 -3.33
N LEU A 28 23.07 8.88 -3.80
CA LEU A 28 23.45 9.47 -5.08
C LEU A 28 24.80 10.18 -4.96
N ALA A 29 25.62 10.14 -6.03
CA ALA A 29 26.81 10.98 -6.15
C ALA A 29 26.45 12.48 -6.12
N GLU A 30 25.31 12.83 -6.73
CA GLU A 30 24.74 14.17 -6.74
C GLU A 30 23.21 14.10 -6.70
N PRO A 31 22.51 15.06 -6.07
CA PRO A 31 21.05 15.10 -6.07
C PRO A 31 20.46 15.10 -7.49
N ILE A 32 19.34 14.41 -7.71
CA ILE A 32 18.65 14.38 -9.03
C ILE A 32 18.35 15.80 -9.53
N SER A 33 18.08 16.75 -8.62
CA SER A 33 17.84 18.17 -8.94
C SER A 33 19.03 18.91 -9.55
N LYS A 34 20.24 18.32 -9.53
CA LYS A 34 21.42 18.89 -10.19
C LYS A 34 21.70 18.29 -11.57
N LEU A 35 21.00 17.24 -11.95
CA LEU A 35 21.10 16.63 -13.27
C LEU A 35 20.38 17.49 -14.32
N ASP A 36 20.82 17.41 -15.57
CA ASP A 36 20.15 18.07 -16.70
C ASP A 36 18.66 17.63 -16.78
N PRO A 37 17.68 18.55 -16.69
CA PRO A 37 16.25 18.24 -16.77
C PRO A 37 15.84 17.44 -18.01
N GLU A 38 16.54 17.62 -19.13
CA GLU A 38 16.26 16.94 -20.40
C GLU A 38 16.95 15.56 -20.51
N ARG A 39 17.81 15.20 -19.55
CA ARG A 39 18.44 13.89 -19.52
C ARG A 39 17.38 12.79 -19.42
N VAL A 40 17.45 11.85 -20.36
CA VAL A 40 16.57 10.67 -20.40
C VAL A 40 17.17 9.53 -19.57
N ILE A 41 16.36 8.98 -18.69
CA ILE A 41 16.63 7.81 -17.86
C ILE A 41 15.87 6.60 -18.43
N TYR A 42 16.54 5.47 -18.55
CA TYR A 42 16.01 4.25 -19.18
C TYR A 42 15.70 3.16 -18.15
N PHE A 43 14.56 2.50 -18.33
CA PHE A 43 14.02 1.49 -17.42
C PHE A 43 13.48 0.27 -18.18
N PRO A 44 14.07 -0.93 -18.06
CA PRO A 44 15.39 -1.27 -17.51
C PRO A 44 16.54 -1.04 -18.51
N HIS A 45 17.77 -0.96 -17.99
CA HIS A 45 18.98 -0.73 -18.78
C HIS A 45 19.35 -1.95 -19.65
N TYR A 46 19.27 -1.77 -20.98
CA TYR A 46 20.00 -2.47 -22.05
C TYR A 46 19.60 -3.89 -22.49
N GLN A 47 18.73 -4.64 -21.80
CA GLN A 47 18.40 -6.03 -22.22
C GLN A 47 17.04 -6.24 -22.90
N TYR A 48 16.20 -5.21 -23.03
CA TYR A 48 14.88 -5.36 -23.64
C TYR A 48 14.69 -4.39 -24.81
N HIS A 49 14.14 -4.89 -25.92
CA HIS A 49 13.96 -4.17 -27.19
C HIS A 49 13.03 -2.93 -27.14
N SER A 50 12.58 -2.49 -25.97
CA SER A 50 11.84 -1.23 -25.77
C SER A 50 11.77 -0.89 -24.27
N PRO A 51 12.61 0.04 -23.76
CA PRO A 51 12.58 0.46 -22.38
C PRO A 51 11.45 1.47 -22.11
N PHE A 52 10.88 1.44 -20.90
CA PHE A 52 10.19 2.60 -20.35
C PHE A 52 11.24 3.69 -20.10
N VAL A 53 10.94 4.94 -20.40
CA VAL A 53 11.88 6.06 -20.23
C VAL A 53 11.24 7.17 -19.44
N MET A 54 12.03 8.00 -18.75
CA MET A 54 11.59 9.28 -18.16
C MET A 54 12.66 10.35 -18.32
N THR A 55 12.30 11.61 -18.43
CA THR A 55 13.26 12.71 -18.24
C THR A 55 13.49 12.98 -16.75
N VAL A 56 14.63 13.61 -16.41
CA VAL A 56 14.86 14.12 -15.05
C VAL A 56 13.74 15.09 -14.64
N ALA A 57 13.27 15.95 -15.55
CA ALA A 57 12.14 16.85 -15.28
C ALA A 57 10.85 16.10 -14.89
N GLU A 58 10.53 15.00 -15.58
CA GLU A 58 9.38 14.15 -15.22
C GLU A 58 9.56 13.52 -13.82
N ILE A 59 10.77 13.07 -13.48
CA ILE A 59 11.08 12.50 -12.16
C ILE A 59 10.94 13.56 -11.06
N LEU A 60 11.43 14.78 -11.27
CA LEU A 60 11.31 15.88 -10.31
C LEU A 60 9.85 16.30 -10.11
N LYS A 61 9.07 16.41 -11.19
CA LYS A 61 7.63 16.67 -11.12
C LYS A 61 6.91 15.60 -10.31
N TRP A 62 7.27 14.34 -10.50
CA TRP A 62 6.76 13.25 -9.70
C TRP A 62 7.13 13.41 -8.22
N GLN A 63 8.39 13.67 -7.89
CA GLN A 63 8.81 13.91 -6.51
C GLN A 63 8.04 15.06 -5.85
N ASP A 64 7.80 16.13 -6.62
CA ASP A 64 7.00 17.29 -6.24
C ASP A 64 5.51 17.01 -6.06
N SER A 65 5.01 15.87 -6.52
CA SER A 65 3.62 15.47 -6.34
C SER A 65 3.35 14.74 -5.02
N TYR A 66 4.40 14.42 -4.24
CA TYR A 66 4.26 13.69 -2.98
C TYR A 66 3.52 14.51 -1.93
N VAL A 67 2.51 13.90 -1.32
CA VAL A 67 1.67 14.47 -0.27
C VAL A 67 1.30 13.39 0.73
N VAL A 68 1.19 13.77 2.01
CA VAL A 68 0.79 12.88 3.10
C VAL A 68 -0.51 13.40 3.69
N TYR A 69 -1.51 12.54 3.78
CA TYR A 69 -2.78 12.80 4.45
C TYR A 69 -2.85 11.95 5.71
N ALA A 70 -3.33 12.51 6.82
CA ALA A 70 -3.46 11.78 8.07
C ALA A 70 -4.70 12.22 8.85
N ASP A 71 -5.32 11.29 9.61
CA ASP A 71 -6.57 11.57 10.31
C ASP A 71 -6.29 12.34 11.60
N GLY A 72 -6.74 13.60 11.66
CA GLY A 72 -6.55 14.45 12.84
C GLY A 72 -7.32 13.99 14.08
N ASN A 73 -8.29 13.09 13.92
CA ASN A 73 -9.10 12.55 15.01
C ASN A 73 -8.50 11.30 15.66
N VAL A 74 -7.33 10.84 15.19
CA VAL A 74 -6.60 9.74 15.81
C VAL A 74 -5.56 10.32 16.78
N PRO A 75 -5.69 10.07 18.10
CA PRO A 75 -4.73 10.57 19.07
C PRO A 75 -3.30 10.11 18.75
N GLY A 76 -2.34 11.05 18.76
CA GLY A 76 -0.94 10.79 18.47
C GLY A 76 -0.51 11.12 17.04
N ILE A 77 -1.45 11.26 16.10
CA ILE A 77 -1.15 11.73 14.74
C ILE A 77 -0.92 13.24 14.77
N LYS A 78 0.35 13.63 14.62
CA LYS A 78 0.80 15.03 14.51
C LYS A 78 1.89 15.13 13.45
N LYS A 79 2.18 16.34 12.97
CA LYS A 79 3.23 16.56 11.95
C LYS A 79 4.60 16.06 12.42
N GLU A 80 4.90 16.19 13.71
CA GLU A 80 6.16 15.71 14.29
C GLU A 80 6.24 14.18 14.29
N PHE A 81 5.13 13.49 14.54
CA PHE A 81 5.04 12.03 14.41
C PHE A 81 5.25 11.62 12.96
N LEU A 82 4.51 12.22 12.02
CA LEU A 82 4.62 11.92 10.59
C LEU A 82 6.05 12.14 10.09
N HIS A 83 6.68 13.26 10.46
CA HIS A 83 8.07 13.55 10.10
C HIS A 83 9.03 12.47 10.60
N ARG A 84 8.92 12.03 11.86
CA ARG A 84 9.76 10.96 12.40
C ARG A 84 9.49 9.61 11.73
N ALA A 85 8.23 9.25 11.52
CA ALA A 85 7.84 8.00 10.88
C ALA A 85 8.36 7.92 9.44
N LEU A 86 8.23 8.99 8.66
CA LEU A 86 8.71 9.08 7.28
C LEU A 86 10.24 9.15 7.17
N GLN A 87 10.95 9.44 8.26
CA GLN A 87 12.41 9.25 8.33
C GLN A 87 12.82 7.78 8.53
N GLY A 88 11.87 6.84 8.64
CA GLY A 88 12.15 5.45 9.01
C GLY A 88 12.54 5.29 10.47
N LYS A 89 12.22 6.28 11.32
CA LYS A 89 12.52 6.28 12.76
C LYS A 89 11.32 5.91 13.63
N SER A 90 10.23 5.43 13.02
CA SER A 90 9.08 4.94 13.76
C SER A 90 9.43 3.68 14.53
N GLN A 91 8.94 3.57 15.76
CA GLN A 91 9.01 2.35 16.56
C GLN A 91 7.92 1.36 16.14
N HIS A 92 8.11 0.08 16.49
CA HIS A 92 7.07 -0.94 16.37
C HIS A 92 5.90 -0.68 17.36
N GLY A 93 4.80 -1.41 17.23
CA GLY A 93 3.61 -1.23 18.08
C GLY A 93 2.86 0.06 17.74
N ASN A 94 2.65 0.95 18.72
CA ASN A 94 1.72 2.07 18.57
C ASN A 94 2.08 3.00 17.40
N GLU A 95 3.36 3.31 17.17
CA GLU A 95 3.75 4.16 16.05
C GLU A 95 3.46 3.49 14.69
N ALA A 96 3.64 2.17 14.57
CA ALA A 96 3.24 1.41 13.38
C ALA A 96 1.70 1.32 13.23
N PHE A 97 0.97 1.18 14.35
CA PHE A 97 -0.49 1.21 14.37
C PHE A 97 -1.06 2.56 13.92
N LEU A 98 -0.45 3.68 14.30
CA LEU A 98 -0.90 5.00 13.86
C LEU A 98 -0.78 5.18 12.34
N MET A 99 0.18 4.51 11.68
CA MET A 99 0.35 4.60 10.23
C MET A 99 -0.82 4.03 9.42
N LYS A 100 -1.70 3.22 10.03
CA LYS A 100 -2.92 2.70 9.36
C LYS A 100 -3.86 3.82 8.93
N PHE A 101 -3.79 4.96 9.62
CA PHE A 101 -4.59 6.15 9.36
C PHE A 101 -3.80 7.25 8.62
N VAL A 102 -2.71 6.87 7.96
CA VAL A 102 -1.86 7.75 7.15
C VAL A 102 -1.84 7.28 5.70
N ILE A 103 -2.15 8.19 4.79
CA ILE A 103 -2.22 7.95 3.35
C ILE A 103 -1.11 8.75 2.68
N ARG A 104 -0.27 8.06 1.92
CA ARG A 104 0.81 8.69 1.15
C ARG A 104 0.42 8.64 -0.32
N ILE A 105 0.43 9.79 -1.00
CA ILE A 105 0.05 9.89 -2.41
C ILE A 105 1.14 10.59 -3.21
N SER A 106 1.44 10.07 -4.40
CA SER A 106 2.23 10.73 -5.42
C SER A 106 1.65 10.40 -6.80
N ASP A 107 1.99 11.17 -7.82
CA ASP A 107 1.93 10.70 -9.21
C ASP A 107 2.76 9.40 -9.31
N CYS A 108 2.44 8.52 -10.24
CA CYS A 108 3.20 7.28 -10.39
C CYS A 108 2.99 6.71 -11.79
N PRO A 109 3.99 6.79 -12.67
CA PRO A 109 3.95 6.00 -13.88
C PRO A 109 4.07 4.51 -13.54
N ILE A 110 3.12 3.70 -14.00
CA ILE A 110 3.25 2.24 -13.94
C ILE A 110 4.17 1.81 -15.08
N LEU A 111 5.27 1.16 -14.73
CA LEU A 111 6.33 0.79 -15.68
C LEU A 111 6.14 -0.61 -16.28
N MET A 112 5.42 -1.49 -15.58
CA MET A 112 5.19 -2.88 -15.99
C MET A 112 3.91 -3.45 -15.38
N LYS A 113 3.43 -4.54 -15.98
CA LYS A 113 2.33 -5.37 -15.47
C LYS A 113 2.81 -6.35 -14.39
N PHE A 114 1.86 -7.00 -13.71
CA PHE A 114 2.11 -8.03 -12.69
C PHE A 114 2.85 -9.28 -13.21
N ASP A 115 2.86 -9.55 -14.51
CA ASP A 115 3.65 -10.64 -15.11
C ASP A 115 5.06 -10.18 -15.55
N ALA A 116 5.52 -9.05 -15.01
CA ALA A 116 6.77 -8.37 -15.34
C ALA A 116 6.90 -7.89 -16.80
N LYS A 117 5.81 -7.84 -17.58
CA LYS A 117 5.84 -7.24 -18.92
C LYS A 117 5.91 -5.73 -18.83
N ILE A 118 6.95 -5.15 -19.43
CA ILE A 118 7.14 -3.70 -19.52
C ILE A 118 5.97 -3.06 -20.27
N LEU A 119 5.42 -2.00 -19.69
CA LEU A 119 4.45 -1.14 -20.35
C LEU A 119 5.21 -0.14 -21.21
N ARG A 120 5.04 -0.22 -22.52
CA ARG A 120 5.70 0.70 -23.44
C ARG A 120 5.04 2.06 -23.38
N ARG A 121 5.85 3.11 -23.43
CA ARG A 121 5.38 4.48 -23.61
C ARG A 121 6.36 5.32 -24.44
N SER A 122 5.86 6.43 -24.95
CA SER A 122 6.64 7.54 -25.50
C SER A 122 6.79 8.65 -24.45
N LEU A 123 7.86 9.46 -24.53
CA LEU A 123 8.01 10.67 -23.70
C LEU A 123 6.93 11.73 -23.97
N LYS A 124 6.23 11.64 -25.09
CA LYS A 124 5.07 12.50 -25.42
C LYS A 124 3.76 11.99 -24.82
N ASP A 125 3.77 10.82 -24.19
CA ASP A 125 2.57 10.23 -23.62
C ASP A 125 2.21 10.93 -22.31
N GLU A 126 0.99 11.48 -22.24
CA GLU A 126 0.48 12.19 -21.07
C GLU A 126 -0.27 11.29 -20.08
N TRP A 127 -0.62 10.06 -20.48
CA TRP A 127 -1.37 9.15 -19.62
C TRP A 127 -0.66 8.82 -18.29
N PRO A 128 0.69 8.70 -18.19
CA PRO A 128 1.34 8.36 -16.91
C PRO A 128 1.15 9.45 -15.85
N ASN A 129 1.04 10.72 -16.28
CA ASN A 129 0.78 11.87 -15.40
C ASN A 129 -0.63 11.87 -14.79
N ARG A 130 -1.49 10.93 -15.19
CA ARG A 130 -2.87 10.78 -14.68
C ARG A 130 -2.98 9.73 -13.58
N ILE A 131 -1.92 8.98 -13.33
CA ILE A 131 -1.93 7.88 -12.37
C ILE A 131 -1.37 8.37 -11.03
N LYS A 132 -2.14 8.16 -9.97
CA LYS A 132 -1.73 8.38 -8.58
C LYS A 132 -1.44 7.04 -7.91
N LEU A 133 -0.30 6.92 -7.25
CA LEU A 133 -0.05 5.83 -6.31
C LEU A 133 -0.54 6.24 -4.93
N VAL A 134 -1.38 5.41 -4.33
CA VAL A 134 -1.93 5.61 -2.99
C VAL A 134 -1.41 4.50 -2.10
N SER A 135 -0.52 4.82 -1.16
CA SER A 135 -0.02 3.86 -0.18
C SER A 135 -0.66 4.09 1.18
N VAL A 136 -1.12 2.99 1.76
CA VAL A 136 -1.73 2.93 3.09
C VAL A 136 -1.41 1.57 3.69
N THR A 137 -1.06 1.58 4.97
CA THR A 137 -0.80 0.33 5.70
C THR A 137 -2.12 -0.34 6.07
N GLY A 138 -2.19 -1.65 5.89
CA GLY A 138 -3.34 -2.43 6.32
C GLY A 138 -3.21 -2.94 7.74
N ILE A 139 -4.35 -3.18 8.39
CA ILE A 139 -4.41 -3.86 9.69
C ILE A 139 -3.89 -5.29 9.48
N ASP A 140 -2.96 -5.71 10.33
CA ASP A 140 -2.18 -6.92 10.13
C ASP A 140 -2.23 -7.84 11.35
N PHE A 141 -2.42 -9.13 11.10
CA PHE A 141 -2.46 -10.18 12.11
C PHE A 141 -1.39 -11.26 11.88
N ALA A 142 -0.27 -10.91 11.22
CA ALA A 142 0.86 -11.79 10.92
C ALA A 142 1.60 -12.31 12.16
N GLY A 143 1.42 -11.65 13.31
CA GLY A 143 2.18 -11.96 14.51
C GLY A 143 3.62 -11.42 14.44
N ARG A 144 3.85 -10.24 13.87
CA ARG A 144 5.16 -9.55 13.94
C ARG A 144 5.14 -8.49 15.01
N GLU A 145 6.28 -8.19 15.62
CA GLU A 145 6.40 -7.14 16.65
C GLU A 145 5.84 -5.78 16.19
N HIS A 146 5.92 -5.47 14.90
CA HIS A 146 5.33 -4.28 14.29
C HIS A 146 3.79 -4.26 14.31
N ASP A 147 3.18 -5.44 14.31
CA ASP A 147 1.73 -5.68 14.26
C ASP A 147 1.16 -5.99 15.65
N VAL A 148 1.96 -5.88 16.73
CA VAL A 148 1.53 -6.24 18.08
C VAL A 148 0.31 -5.43 18.53
N ASP A 149 0.25 -4.15 18.17
CA ASP A 149 -0.85 -3.28 18.56
C ASP A 149 -2.11 -3.54 17.70
N ASP A 150 -1.97 -4.04 16.47
CA ASP A 150 -3.12 -4.55 15.71
C ASP A 150 -3.78 -5.72 16.47
N VAL A 151 -2.95 -6.67 16.93
CA VAL A 151 -3.41 -7.83 17.72
C VAL A 151 -4.03 -7.40 19.05
N THR A 152 -3.35 -6.56 19.84
CA THR A 152 -3.84 -6.21 21.18
C THR A 152 -5.03 -5.26 21.15
N THR A 153 -5.23 -4.53 20.05
CA THR A 153 -6.38 -3.63 19.86
C THR A 153 -7.61 -4.39 19.41
N TYR A 154 -7.47 -5.32 18.47
CA TYR A 154 -8.64 -5.94 17.83
C TYR A 154 -8.98 -7.34 18.37
N ILE A 155 -8.12 -8.02 19.13
CA ILE A 155 -8.44 -9.33 19.70
C ILE A 155 -8.68 -9.22 21.21
N LYS A 156 -9.92 -9.35 21.68
CA LYS A 156 -10.30 -9.16 23.09
C LYS A 156 -9.60 -10.13 24.04
N ASN A 157 -9.44 -11.37 23.60
CA ASN A 157 -8.82 -12.44 24.40
C ASN A 157 -7.35 -12.72 24.01
N TRP A 158 -6.62 -11.74 23.45
CA TRP A 158 -5.28 -11.94 22.90
C TRP A 158 -4.30 -12.59 23.90
N LYS A 159 -4.42 -12.27 25.21
CA LYS A 159 -3.59 -12.86 26.28
C LYS A 159 -3.73 -14.38 26.42
N GLN A 160 -4.87 -14.92 25.99
CA GLN A 160 -5.14 -16.36 26.00
C GLN A 160 -4.74 -17.00 24.67
N VAL A 161 -4.56 -16.19 23.62
CA VAL A 161 -4.25 -16.65 22.26
C VAL A 161 -2.74 -16.79 22.05
N PHE A 162 -1.94 -15.91 22.64
CA PHE A 162 -0.49 -15.84 22.40
C PHE A 162 0.34 -16.24 23.62
N GLU A 163 1.55 -16.77 23.37
CA GLU A 163 2.53 -16.94 24.44
C GLU A 163 2.97 -15.57 24.96
N LEU A 164 3.04 -15.42 26.29
CA LEU A 164 3.36 -14.15 26.93
C LEU A 164 4.78 -14.13 27.49
N ASP A 165 5.45 -12.99 27.38
CA ASP A 165 6.66 -12.72 28.13
C ASP A 165 6.27 -12.47 29.60
N PRO A 166 6.76 -13.27 30.58
CA PRO A 166 6.39 -13.14 31.98
C PRO A 166 6.82 -11.81 32.62
N ARG A 167 7.77 -11.08 32.01
CA ARG A 167 8.26 -9.79 32.52
C ARG A 167 7.40 -8.62 32.05
N THR A 168 6.95 -8.65 30.80
CA THR A 168 6.25 -7.52 30.16
C THR A 168 4.75 -7.74 30.07
N GLY A 169 4.28 -8.99 30.15
CA GLY A 169 2.89 -9.37 29.93
C GLY A 169 2.40 -9.18 28.50
N LYS A 170 3.32 -8.92 27.55
CA LYS A 170 3.06 -8.78 26.10
C LYS A 170 3.30 -10.11 25.37
N PRO A 171 2.85 -10.26 24.10
CA PRO A 171 3.22 -11.40 23.28
C PRO A 171 4.74 -11.58 23.25
N LYS A 172 5.19 -12.80 23.49
CA LYS A 172 6.61 -13.15 23.53
C LYS A 172 7.15 -13.14 22.10
N VAL A 173 8.12 -12.26 21.86
CA VAL A 173 8.80 -12.15 20.56
C VAL A 173 9.95 -13.14 20.50
N PHE A 174 9.89 -14.03 19.52
CA PHE A 174 10.93 -14.98 19.17
C PHE A 174 11.83 -14.38 18.09
N ASN A 175 13.13 -14.63 18.21
CA ASN A 175 14.14 -14.19 17.23
C ASN A 175 14.14 -12.67 16.96
N GLY A 176 13.58 -11.86 17.86
CA GLY A 176 13.52 -10.40 17.76
C GLY A 176 12.57 -9.86 16.68
N ARG A 177 11.63 -10.66 16.16
CA ARG A 177 10.70 -10.20 15.12
C ARG A 177 9.29 -10.75 15.24
N ASP A 178 9.14 -12.06 15.44
CA ASP A 178 7.85 -12.74 15.28
C ASP A 178 7.34 -13.26 16.63
N PHE A 179 6.03 -13.26 16.85
CA PHE A 179 5.35 -13.90 17.97
C PHE A 179 4.28 -14.84 17.45
N TYR A 180 4.02 -15.92 18.18
CA TYR A 180 3.18 -17.02 17.70
C TYR A 180 2.00 -17.29 18.63
N PRO A 181 0.84 -17.70 18.08
CA PRO A 181 -0.26 -18.18 18.90
C PRO A 181 0.13 -19.48 19.61
N LEU A 182 -0.49 -19.74 20.76
CA LEU A 182 -0.35 -21.01 21.48
C LEU A 182 -0.89 -22.15 20.62
N ARG A 183 -0.22 -23.31 20.64
CA ARG A 183 -0.65 -24.49 19.86
C ARG A 183 -2.11 -24.88 20.11
N PHE A 184 -2.60 -24.68 21.32
CA PHE A 184 -3.98 -24.96 21.74
C PHE A 184 -4.61 -23.70 22.32
N HIS A 185 -4.69 -22.64 21.51
CA HIS A 185 -5.37 -21.42 21.89
C HIS A 185 -6.91 -21.58 21.84
N PRO A 186 -7.66 -20.83 22.66
CA PRO A 186 -9.12 -20.74 22.53
C PRO A 186 -9.50 -20.02 21.23
N GLU A 187 -10.77 -20.10 20.85
CA GLU A 187 -11.30 -19.34 19.71
C GLU A 187 -11.04 -17.83 19.89
N VAL A 188 -10.62 -17.18 18.80
CA VAL A 188 -10.29 -15.75 18.80
C VAL A 188 -11.55 -14.90 18.86
N GLN A 189 -11.62 -14.04 19.87
CA GLN A 189 -12.70 -13.09 20.10
C GLN A 189 -12.33 -11.74 19.48
N LEU A 190 -12.71 -11.55 18.21
CA LEU A 190 -12.50 -10.31 17.47
C LEU A 190 -13.39 -9.19 18.01
N ASP A 191 -12.82 -8.00 18.22
CA ASP A 191 -13.57 -6.78 18.48
C ASP A 191 -14.10 -6.17 17.18
N GLU A 192 -15.16 -6.78 16.66
CA GLU A 192 -15.73 -6.42 15.35
C GLU A 192 -16.20 -4.97 15.30
N GLU A 193 -16.75 -4.43 16.39
CA GLU A 193 -17.20 -3.03 16.45
C GLU A 193 -16.02 -2.06 16.31
N ARG A 194 -14.96 -2.30 17.09
CA ARG A 194 -13.76 -1.48 17.05
C ARG A 194 -13.07 -1.56 15.68
N LEU A 195 -12.86 -2.78 15.19
CA LEU A 195 -12.26 -3.01 13.88
C LEU A 195 -13.07 -2.33 12.77
N LEU A 196 -14.40 -2.48 12.78
CA LEU A 196 -15.25 -1.87 11.78
C LEU A 196 -15.20 -0.33 11.82
N SER A 197 -15.18 0.26 13.01
CA SER A 197 -15.03 1.71 13.17
C SER A 197 -13.73 2.20 12.52
N ASP A 198 -12.62 1.53 12.82
CA ASP A 198 -11.30 1.92 12.32
C ASP A 198 -11.16 1.65 10.81
N LEU A 199 -11.70 0.54 10.29
CA LEU A 199 -11.77 0.28 8.84
C LEU A 199 -12.55 1.37 8.10
N LYS A 200 -13.73 1.79 8.60
CA LYS A 200 -14.50 2.90 8.00
C LYS A 200 -13.70 4.19 7.99
N ARG A 201 -12.96 4.47 9.07
CA ARG A 201 -12.09 5.64 9.19
C ARG A 201 -10.96 5.61 8.17
N MET A 202 -10.26 4.47 8.04
CA MET A 202 -9.22 4.25 7.02
C MET A 202 -9.75 4.45 5.59
N VAL A 203 -10.95 3.93 5.30
CA VAL A 203 -11.58 4.12 3.99
C VAL A 203 -11.89 5.60 3.73
N ARG A 204 -12.49 6.29 4.71
CA ARG A 204 -12.84 7.72 4.58
C ARG A 204 -11.63 8.56 4.25
N ILE A 205 -10.59 8.49 5.07
CA ILE A 205 -9.41 9.33 4.87
C ILE A 205 -8.75 9.07 3.51
N ARG A 206 -8.68 7.80 3.09
CA ARG A 206 -8.13 7.44 1.78
C ARG A 206 -8.96 8.00 0.64
N LEU A 207 -10.27 7.84 0.66
CA LEU A 207 -11.14 8.37 -0.40
C LEU A 207 -11.16 9.90 -0.41
N SER A 208 -11.15 10.55 0.76
CA SER A 208 -10.98 12.00 0.87
C SER A 208 -9.64 12.47 0.28
N ALA A 209 -8.55 11.77 0.58
CA ALA A 209 -7.24 12.06 0.01
C ALA A 209 -7.23 11.92 -1.51
N CYS A 210 -7.82 10.84 -2.05
CA CYS A 210 -8.01 10.67 -3.50
C CYS A 210 -8.83 11.81 -4.12
N ASP A 211 -9.93 12.21 -3.49
CA ASP A 211 -10.81 13.28 -3.96
C ASP A 211 -10.09 14.64 -3.97
N MET A 212 -9.36 14.97 -2.90
CA MET A 212 -8.52 16.18 -2.80
C MET A 212 -7.40 16.18 -3.84
N GLU A 213 -6.87 15.01 -4.17
CA GLU A 213 -5.90 14.80 -5.25
C GLU A 213 -6.57 14.72 -6.63
N GLY A 214 -7.86 15.04 -6.78
CA GLY A 214 -8.53 15.12 -8.07
C GLY A 214 -8.71 13.78 -8.79
N VAL A 215 -8.63 12.67 -8.08
CA VAL A 215 -8.84 11.34 -8.64
C VAL A 215 -10.30 11.18 -9.05
N GLU A 216 -10.51 10.73 -10.29
CA GLU A 216 -11.84 10.50 -10.86
C GLU A 216 -12.24 9.02 -10.81
N VAL A 217 -11.29 8.10 -10.90
CA VAL A 217 -11.53 6.66 -10.78
C VAL A 217 -10.56 6.05 -9.77
N VAL A 218 -11.09 5.37 -8.76
CA VAL A 218 -10.28 4.71 -7.74
C VAL A 218 -10.18 3.22 -8.05
N VAL A 219 -8.97 2.69 -8.23
CA VAL A 219 -8.72 1.25 -8.40
C VAL A 219 -8.14 0.67 -7.12
N GLU A 220 -8.78 -0.36 -6.57
CA GLU A 220 -8.46 -0.95 -5.27
C GLU A 220 -8.40 -2.48 -5.28
N THR A 221 -7.61 -3.05 -4.38
CA THR A 221 -7.53 -4.52 -4.12
C THR A 221 -8.04 -4.91 -2.73
N GLY A 222 -8.56 -3.94 -1.96
CA GLY A 222 -8.77 -4.07 -0.51
C GLY A 222 -7.45 -4.01 0.27
N ILE A 223 -7.52 -3.55 1.52
CA ILE A 223 -6.35 -3.32 2.38
C ILE A 223 -6.28 -4.43 3.45
N GLY A 224 -5.13 -5.08 3.61
CA GLY A 224 -4.89 -6.07 4.67
C GLY A 224 -5.70 -7.37 4.52
N LEU A 225 -6.08 -7.73 3.29
CA LEU A 225 -6.98 -8.87 3.02
C LEU A 225 -6.25 -10.15 2.55
N GLY A 226 -4.93 -10.08 2.39
CA GLY A 226 -4.07 -11.19 2.01
C GLY A 226 -3.75 -12.16 3.15
N VAL A 227 -2.49 -12.56 3.27
CA VAL A 227 -1.99 -13.50 4.31
C VAL A 227 -2.21 -12.93 5.72
N PHE A 228 -2.20 -11.60 5.80
CA PHE A 228 -2.28 -10.81 7.02
C PHE A 228 -3.68 -10.66 7.61
N ALA A 229 -4.72 -11.16 6.93
CA ALA A 229 -6.09 -11.15 7.44
C ALA A 229 -6.35 -12.10 8.63
N GLY A 230 -5.31 -12.65 9.29
CA GLY A 230 -5.49 -13.51 10.45
C GLY A 230 -5.97 -14.93 10.09
N LYS A 231 -5.58 -15.44 8.92
CA LYS A 231 -5.88 -16.82 8.49
C LYS A 231 -5.39 -17.87 9.50
N HIS A 232 -4.20 -17.68 10.04
CA HIS A 232 -3.63 -18.55 11.07
C HIS A 232 -4.36 -18.48 12.43
N LEU A 233 -5.23 -17.50 12.59
CA LEU A 233 -6.05 -17.26 13.77
C LEU A 233 -7.53 -17.60 13.52
N GLY A 234 -7.88 -18.08 12.32
CA GLY A 234 -9.25 -18.49 11.97
C GLY A 234 -10.26 -17.33 11.89
N MET A 235 -9.82 -16.13 11.53
CA MET A 235 -10.68 -14.92 11.52
C MET A 235 -10.67 -14.15 10.20
N ASP A 236 -9.96 -14.63 9.19
CA ASP A 236 -9.84 -14.03 7.85
C ASP A 236 -11.19 -13.80 7.16
N GLY A 237 -12.09 -14.76 7.21
CA GLY A 237 -13.44 -14.61 6.65
C GLY A 237 -14.25 -13.48 7.31
N ARG A 238 -14.07 -13.25 8.62
CA ARG A 238 -14.75 -12.14 9.33
C ARG A 238 -14.16 -10.79 8.94
N ILE A 239 -12.83 -10.70 8.88
CA ILE A 239 -12.12 -9.47 8.52
C ILE A 239 -12.43 -9.03 7.09
N ARG A 240 -12.44 -9.96 6.12
CA ARG A 240 -12.77 -9.66 4.71
C ARG A 240 -14.18 -9.09 4.57
N LYS A 241 -15.16 -9.69 5.24
CA LYS A 241 -16.54 -9.18 5.27
C LYS A 241 -16.64 -7.80 5.91
N LEU A 242 -16.00 -7.58 7.06
CA LEU A 242 -15.99 -6.27 7.72
C LEU A 242 -15.33 -5.19 6.85
N SER A 243 -14.27 -5.53 6.12
CA SER A 243 -13.61 -4.61 5.19
C SER A 243 -14.50 -4.23 4.00
N ALA A 244 -15.11 -5.22 3.35
CA ALA A 244 -16.07 -4.99 2.26
C ALA A 244 -17.26 -4.13 2.75
N PHE A 245 -17.81 -4.46 3.92
CA PHE A 245 -18.89 -3.72 4.55
C PHE A 245 -18.48 -2.29 4.90
N ALA A 246 -17.28 -2.07 5.44
CA ALA A 246 -16.79 -0.74 5.80
C ALA A 246 -16.74 0.18 4.58
N ILE A 247 -16.20 -0.33 3.47
CA ILE A 247 -16.15 0.39 2.19
C ILE A 247 -17.56 0.74 1.71
N ARG A 248 -18.43 -0.27 1.61
CA ARG A 248 -19.82 -0.07 1.20
C ARG A 248 -20.51 1.01 2.03
N HIS A 249 -20.34 0.95 3.35
CA HIS A 249 -20.94 1.89 4.28
C HIS A 249 -20.45 3.32 4.04
N VAL A 250 -19.15 3.53 3.86
CA VAL A 250 -18.57 4.86 3.58
C VAL A 250 -19.08 5.38 2.24
N LEU A 251 -19.12 4.55 1.20
CA LEU A 251 -19.63 4.98 -0.10
C LEU A 251 -21.13 5.33 -0.08
N GLN A 252 -21.94 4.62 0.72
CA GLN A 252 -23.37 4.97 0.87
C GLN A 252 -23.58 6.23 1.71
N LYS A 253 -22.81 6.42 2.78
CA LYS A 253 -23.01 7.54 3.72
C LYS A 253 -22.34 8.82 3.27
N ASP A 254 -21.12 8.70 2.77
CA ASP A 254 -20.23 9.83 2.51
C ASP A 254 -20.00 10.01 1.00
N GLY A 255 -20.47 9.09 0.14
CA GLY A 255 -20.24 9.12 -1.30
C GLY A 255 -20.65 10.41 -2.00
N ALA A 256 -21.71 11.09 -1.52
CA ALA A 256 -22.15 12.37 -2.08
C ALA A 256 -21.22 13.55 -1.76
N THR A 257 -20.30 13.36 -0.80
CA THR A 257 -19.32 14.39 -0.40
C THR A 257 -18.06 14.37 -1.27
N PHE A 258 -17.76 13.26 -1.93
CA PHE A 258 -16.63 13.15 -2.86
C PHE A 258 -17.00 13.81 -4.19
N GLN A 259 -16.34 14.92 -4.51
CA GLN A 259 -16.71 15.77 -5.66
C GLN A 259 -16.09 15.33 -6.98
N LYS A 260 -14.97 14.63 -6.92
CA LYS A 260 -14.13 14.25 -8.07
C LYS A 260 -14.30 12.79 -8.41
N ILE A 261 -14.44 11.92 -7.41
CA ILE A 261 -14.57 10.47 -7.60
C ILE A 261 -15.89 10.15 -8.31
N ARG A 262 -15.78 9.54 -9.50
CA ARG A 262 -16.91 9.14 -10.35
C ARG A 262 -17.17 7.64 -10.37
N ALA A 263 -16.16 6.83 -10.05
CA ALA A 263 -16.30 5.38 -10.00
C ALA A 263 -15.23 4.75 -9.11
N ILE A 264 -15.54 3.58 -8.58
CA ILE A 264 -14.58 2.72 -7.90
C ILE A 264 -14.54 1.36 -8.60
N VAL A 265 -13.33 0.86 -8.83
CA VAL A 265 -13.07 -0.46 -9.42
C VAL A 265 -12.29 -1.30 -8.42
N PHE A 266 -12.89 -2.38 -7.94
CA PHE A 266 -12.21 -3.39 -7.15
C PHE A 266 -11.57 -4.42 -8.08
N ALA A 267 -10.24 -4.35 -8.22
CA ALA A 267 -9.41 -5.34 -8.90
C ALA A 267 -9.10 -6.47 -7.92
N LEU A 268 -9.96 -7.49 -7.87
CA LEU A 268 -9.85 -8.59 -6.91
C LEU A 268 -9.67 -9.90 -7.67
N PRO A 269 -8.58 -10.65 -7.43
CA PRO A 269 -8.41 -11.94 -8.07
C PRO A 269 -9.51 -12.90 -7.62
N ASN A 270 -10.07 -13.67 -8.57
CA ASN A 270 -11.07 -14.70 -8.29
C ASN A 270 -10.43 -16.09 -8.35
N PHE A 271 -10.12 -16.65 -7.18
CA PHE A 271 -9.53 -17.98 -7.03
C PHE A 271 -10.60 -19.07 -7.03
N ALA A 272 -11.61 -18.94 -7.91
CA ALA A 272 -12.95 -19.51 -7.86
C ALA A 272 -13.12 -20.97 -7.37
N LYS A 273 -12.08 -21.82 -7.43
CA LYS A 273 -12.13 -23.21 -6.99
C LYS A 273 -10.78 -23.72 -6.46
N ASP A 274 -10.82 -24.59 -5.45
CA ASP A 274 -9.69 -25.46 -5.12
C ASP A 274 -9.48 -26.56 -6.19
N ARG A 275 -8.45 -27.39 -6.01
CA ARG A 275 -8.13 -28.51 -6.91
C ARG A 275 -9.27 -29.53 -7.04
N ASP A 276 -10.18 -29.58 -6.06
CA ASP A 276 -11.32 -30.50 -6.00
C ASP A 276 -12.62 -29.85 -6.50
N GLY A 277 -12.54 -28.64 -7.07
CA GLY A 277 -13.67 -27.93 -7.64
C GLY A 277 -14.59 -27.25 -6.61
N ARG A 278 -14.20 -27.21 -5.33
CA ARG A 278 -14.98 -26.53 -4.27
C ARG A 278 -14.71 -25.04 -4.29
N GLN A 279 -15.76 -24.26 -4.08
CA GLN A 279 -15.65 -22.81 -3.99
C GLN A 279 -14.93 -22.45 -2.69
N LEU A 280 -13.75 -21.86 -2.81
CA LEU A 280 -13.02 -21.36 -1.66
C LEU A 280 -13.64 -20.03 -1.19
N PRO A 281 -13.73 -19.77 0.12
CA PRO A 281 -13.99 -18.43 0.63
C PRO A 281 -12.93 -17.49 0.06
N ASP A 282 -13.37 -16.50 -0.69
CA ASP A 282 -12.49 -15.60 -1.44
C ASP A 282 -12.97 -14.16 -1.32
N THR A 283 -12.02 -13.25 -1.19
CA THR A 283 -12.25 -11.80 -1.05
C THR A 283 -13.13 -11.28 -2.17
N TYR A 284 -12.98 -11.81 -3.39
CA TYR A 284 -13.84 -11.50 -4.52
C TYR A 284 -15.33 -11.71 -4.20
N ASN A 285 -15.69 -12.87 -3.64
CA ASN A 285 -17.07 -13.23 -3.35
C ASN A 285 -17.67 -12.39 -2.21
N ASP A 286 -16.88 -12.07 -1.18
CA ASP A 286 -17.31 -11.19 -0.09
C ASP A 286 -17.64 -9.77 -0.62
N PHE A 287 -16.81 -9.23 -1.51
CA PHE A 287 -17.08 -7.94 -2.14
C PHE A 287 -18.29 -8.00 -3.08
N VAL A 288 -18.43 -9.06 -3.90
CA VAL A 288 -19.60 -9.22 -4.77
C VAL A 288 -20.89 -9.25 -3.95
N HIS A 289 -20.89 -9.94 -2.81
CA HIS A 289 -22.03 -9.98 -1.90
C HIS A 289 -22.41 -8.59 -1.38
N GLU A 290 -21.44 -7.81 -0.89
CA GLU A 290 -21.69 -6.48 -0.34
C GLU A 290 -22.15 -5.48 -1.42
N PHE A 291 -21.65 -5.58 -2.65
CA PHE A 291 -21.97 -4.63 -3.74
C PHE A 291 -23.06 -5.13 -4.70
N THR A 292 -23.91 -6.07 -4.28
CA THR A 292 -25.14 -6.40 -5.00
C THR A 292 -26.08 -5.19 -5.08
N ARG A 293 -26.97 -5.16 -6.10
CA ARG A 293 -27.97 -4.08 -6.26
C ARG A 293 -28.89 -3.91 -5.05
N SER A 294 -29.15 -4.98 -4.28
CA SER A 294 -29.97 -4.92 -3.07
C SER A 294 -29.21 -4.33 -1.87
N ASN A 295 -27.87 -4.46 -1.85
CA ASN A 295 -27.05 -4.08 -0.71
C ASN A 295 -26.40 -2.71 -0.88
N TYR A 296 -26.13 -2.30 -2.11
CA TYR A 296 -25.50 -1.02 -2.43
C TYR A 296 -26.39 -0.08 -3.23
N SER A 297 -26.62 1.10 -2.67
CA SER A 297 -27.43 2.19 -3.23
C SER A 297 -26.72 3.55 -3.17
N GLY A 298 -25.39 3.54 -3.01
CA GLY A 298 -24.60 4.76 -2.94
C GLY A 298 -24.48 5.47 -4.29
N PRO A 299 -24.15 6.77 -4.30
CA PRO A 299 -24.14 7.58 -5.51
C PRO A 299 -22.96 7.30 -6.45
N ILE A 300 -21.88 6.70 -5.94
CA ILE A 300 -20.70 6.39 -6.73
C ILE A 300 -20.83 4.96 -7.26
N PRO A 301 -20.83 4.73 -8.59
CA PRO A 301 -20.87 3.38 -9.14
C PRO A 301 -19.63 2.57 -8.75
N VAL A 302 -19.85 1.28 -8.48
CA VAL A 302 -18.81 0.31 -8.11
C VAL A 302 -18.78 -0.82 -9.14
N LEU A 303 -17.58 -1.14 -9.61
CA LEU A 303 -17.30 -2.30 -10.43
C LEU A 303 -16.38 -3.25 -9.65
N ILE A 304 -16.65 -4.55 -9.70
CA ILE A 304 -15.75 -5.58 -9.20
C ILE A 304 -15.25 -6.37 -10.41
N ALA A 305 -13.94 -6.52 -10.54
CA ALA A 305 -13.29 -7.10 -11.68
C ALA A 305 -12.17 -8.07 -11.24
N ASP A 306 -12.20 -9.28 -11.81
CA ASP A 306 -11.09 -10.24 -11.77
C ASP A 306 -10.09 -9.90 -12.88
N GLN A 307 -9.36 -8.81 -12.69
CA GLN A 307 -8.41 -8.29 -13.67
C GLN A 307 -7.20 -7.69 -12.94
N ASP A 308 -6.05 -7.73 -13.60
CA ASP A 308 -4.84 -7.06 -13.14
C ASP A 308 -5.09 -5.57 -12.87
N MET A 309 -4.79 -5.12 -11.65
CA MET A 309 -5.00 -3.74 -11.21
C MET A 309 -4.20 -2.74 -12.05
N HIS A 310 -2.97 -3.09 -12.43
CA HIS A 310 -2.11 -2.21 -13.22
C HIS A 310 -2.69 -2.00 -14.62
N GLU A 311 -3.12 -3.07 -15.28
CA GLU A 311 -3.77 -3.03 -16.59
C GLU A 311 -5.05 -2.20 -16.57
N LEU A 312 -5.90 -2.38 -15.56
CA LEU A 312 -7.09 -1.54 -15.37
C LEU A 312 -6.72 -0.07 -15.21
N THR A 313 -5.76 0.22 -14.33
CA THR A 313 -5.31 1.60 -14.06
C THR A 313 -4.79 2.27 -15.33
N VAL A 314 -3.94 1.60 -16.08
CA VAL A 314 -3.41 2.13 -17.35
C VAL A 314 -4.50 2.31 -18.39
N ALA A 315 -5.41 1.35 -18.54
CA ALA A 315 -6.53 1.47 -19.47
C ALA A 315 -7.42 2.69 -19.15
N ILE A 316 -7.70 2.93 -17.86
CA ILE A 316 -8.46 4.09 -17.38
C ILE A 316 -7.70 5.39 -17.67
N ALA A 317 -6.39 5.42 -17.41
CA ALA A 317 -5.54 6.58 -17.69
C ALA A 317 -5.51 6.92 -19.19
N PHE A 318 -5.50 5.91 -20.08
CA PHE A 318 -5.63 6.09 -21.52
C PHE A 318 -6.96 6.72 -21.94
N GLN A 319 -8.04 6.44 -21.20
CA GLN A 319 -9.33 7.11 -21.36
C GLN A 319 -9.36 8.54 -20.79
N ARG A 320 -8.19 9.10 -20.43
CA ARG A 320 -7.97 10.47 -19.95
C ARG A 320 -8.51 10.75 -18.54
N PHE A 321 -8.97 9.75 -17.81
CA PHE A 321 -9.33 9.92 -16.41
C PHE A 321 -8.08 10.02 -15.54
N ARG A 322 -8.15 10.84 -14.49
CA ARG A 322 -7.22 10.78 -13.37
C ARG A 322 -7.58 9.59 -12.49
N VAL A 323 -6.65 8.67 -12.29
CA VAL A 323 -6.91 7.37 -11.68
C VAL A 323 -5.95 7.14 -10.53
N SER A 324 -6.42 6.50 -9.45
CA SER A 324 -5.54 6.03 -8.39
C SER A 324 -5.35 4.52 -8.45
N GLN A 325 -4.15 4.08 -8.10
CA GLN A 325 -3.81 2.70 -7.83
C GLN A 325 -3.46 2.55 -6.35
N LEU A 326 -4.16 1.64 -5.67
CA LEU A 326 -3.82 1.27 -4.31
C LEU A 326 -2.50 0.46 -4.28
N ASN A 327 -1.58 0.86 -3.43
CA ASN A 327 -0.47 0.02 -2.98
C ASN A 327 -0.77 -0.42 -1.53
N PRO A 328 -1.18 -1.68 -1.32
CA PRO A 328 -1.55 -2.17 0.00
C PRO A 328 -0.34 -2.45 0.92
N ALA A 329 0.89 -2.29 0.43
CA ALA A 329 2.10 -2.46 1.23
C ALA A 329 2.40 -1.22 2.11
N ASP A 330 3.12 -1.43 3.21
CA ASP A 330 3.72 -0.38 4.06
C ASP A 330 4.77 0.48 3.32
N SER A 331 5.02 0.19 2.04
CA SER A 331 5.92 0.93 1.17
C SER A 331 5.17 1.94 0.29
N HIS A 332 5.77 3.10 0.05
CA HIS A 332 5.34 4.13 -0.88
C HIS A 332 6.49 4.43 -1.84
N GLY A 333 6.42 3.90 -3.05
CA GLY A 333 7.47 4.04 -4.05
C GLY A 333 7.04 3.45 -5.39
N VAL A 334 7.80 3.76 -6.44
CA VAL A 334 7.55 3.27 -7.80
C VAL A 334 8.79 2.55 -8.29
N PHE A 335 8.70 1.22 -8.37
CA PHE A 335 8.94 0.46 -9.60
C PHE A 335 7.93 -0.66 -9.61
N GLY A 336 7.47 -1.05 -10.79
CA GLY A 336 6.91 -2.37 -10.93
C GLY A 336 7.96 -3.46 -10.74
N GLU A 337 7.47 -4.66 -10.47
CA GLU A 337 8.19 -5.88 -10.12
C GLU A 337 9.45 -6.18 -10.97
N TYR A 338 10.58 -5.59 -10.58
CA TYR A 338 11.86 -6.22 -10.84
C TYR A 338 12.24 -6.96 -9.56
N TRP A 339 12.31 -8.30 -9.66
CA TRP A 339 12.71 -9.28 -8.64
C TRP A 339 11.59 -9.86 -7.76
N GLN A 340 10.97 -10.96 -8.22
CA GLN A 340 10.85 -12.25 -7.49
C GLN A 340 9.87 -13.20 -8.20
N ASN A 341 10.33 -13.85 -9.27
CA ASN A 341 9.67 -15.06 -9.75
C ASN A 341 9.97 -16.23 -8.80
N HIS A 342 8.91 -16.97 -8.46
CA HIS A 342 8.82 -18.16 -7.60
C HIS A 342 8.57 -17.93 -6.10
N GLY A 343 7.33 -17.60 -5.73
CA GLY A 343 6.87 -17.59 -4.33
C GLY A 343 5.41 -17.16 -4.16
N PRO A 344 4.66 -17.68 -3.17
CA PRO A 344 3.19 -17.54 -3.07
C PRO A 344 2.67 -16.24 -2.42
N ALA A 345 3.53 -15.26 -2.08
CA ALA A 345 3.13 -14.05 -1.38
C ALA A 345 3.23 -12.80 -2.28
N VAL A 346 2.12 -12.42 -2.91
CA VAL A 346 2.01 -11.25 -3.80
C VAL A 346 2.29 -9.92 -3.07
N GLU A 347 1.82 -9.79 -1.82
CA GLU A 347 2.04 -8.58 -0.99
C GLU A 347 3.51 -8.41 -0.55
N GLU A 348 4.23 -9.48 -0.18
CA GLU A 348 5.65 -9.40 0.22
C GLU A 348 6.58 -9.11 -0.96
N LYS A 349 6.24 -9.56 -2.17
CA LYS A 349 6.99 -9.27 -3.39
C LYS A 349 6.83 -7.82 -3.84
N LEU A 350 5.61 -7.29 -3.78
CA LEU A 350 5.33 -5.86 -3.92
C LEU A 350 6.10 -5.07 -2.86
N ALA A 351 6.09 -5.50 -1.60
CA ALA A 351 6.79 -4.83 -0.51
C ALA A 351 8.31 -4.82 -0.70
N LEU A 352 8.98 -5.93 -1.03
CA LEU A 352 10.45 -6.00 -1.16
C LEU A 352 10.99 -5.19 -2.35
N THR A 353 10.28 -5.18 -3.47
CA THR A 353 10.64 -4.39 -4.66
C THR A 353 10.43 -2.90 -4.40
N THR A 354 9.33 -2.57 -3.72
CA THR A 354 8.99 -1.20 -3.34
C THR A 354 9.76 -0.73 -2.11
N LEU A 355 10.35 -1.59 -1.27
CA LEU A 355 11.12 -1.19 -0.07
C LEU A 355 12.48 -0.60 -0.48
N GLY A 356 13.17 -1.22 -1.43
CA GLY A 356 14.40 -0.64 -2.00
C GLY A 356 14.17 0.74 -2.62
N LEU A 357 12.97 0.98 -3.16
CA LEU A 357 12.61 2.22 -3.85
C LEU A 357 11.82 3.21 -3.01
N LEU A 358 11.09 2.78 -1.99
CA LEU A 358 10.58 3.60 -0.90
C LEU A 358 11.79 4.26 -0.27
N VAL A 359 12.83 3.49 0.02
CA VAL A 359 14.01 4.05 0.66
C VAL A 359 14.78 4.93 -0.30
N GLN A 360 14.90 4.57 -1.59
CA GLN A 360 15.48 5.50 -2.56
C GLN A 360 14.64 6.76 -2.71
N HIS A 361 13.31 6.67 -2.87
CA HIS A 361 12.41 7.82 -2.91
C HIS A 361 12.54 8.67 -1.64
N HIS A 362 12.54 8.08 -0.44
CA HIS A 362 12.67 8.82 0.82
C HIS A 362 14.09 9.40 1.04
N LEU A 363 15.12 8.78 0.46
CA LEU A 363 16.51 9.27 0.51
C LEU A 363 16.82 10.31 -0.57
N ILE A 364 16.16 10.27 -1.73
CA ILE A 364 16.43 11.15 -2.88
C ILE A 364 15.36 12.23 -3.09
N ASN A 365 14.18 12.09 -2.50
CA ASN A 365 13.08 13.06 -2.56
C ASN A 365 13.04 13.85 -1.25
N ASP A 366 13.57 15.06 -1.28
CA ASP A 366 13.49 16.03 -0.18
C ASP A 366 12.05 16.38 0.21
N LYS A 367 11.08 16.22 -0.70
CA LYS A 367 9.66 16.51 -0.48
C LYS A 367 9.00 15.56 0.50
N VAL A 368 9.57 14.38 0.75
CA VAL A 368 9.05 13.44 1.75
C VAL A 368 9.11 14.03 3.16
N LEU A 369 10.15 14.80 3.46
CA LEU A 369 10.38 15.39 4.79
C LEU A 369 9.85 16.83 4.90
N ASP A 370 9.32 17.39 3.82
CA ASP A 370 8.69 18.71 3.84
C ASP A 370 7.32 18.66 4.53
N GLN A 371 7.27 19.13 5.77
CA GLN A 371 6.07 19.12 6.61
C GLN A 371 4.93 20.00 6.07
N ASN A 372 5.18 20.88 5.09
CA ASN A 372 4.11 21.61 4.40
C ASN A 372 3.23 20.69 3.55
N ARG A 373 3.75 19.51 3.19
CA ARG A 373 3.05 18.48 2.43
C ARG A 373 2.26 17.51 3.31
N TYR A 374 2.30 17.69 4.63
CA TYR A 374 1.53 16.90 5.59
C TYR A 374 0.21 17.60 5.88
N LYS A 375 -0.87 16.99 5.38
CA LYS A 375 -2.25 17.45 5.51
C LYS A 375 -2.96 16.60 6.54
N ILE A 376 -3.15 17.15 7.73
CA ILE A 376 -3.97 16.54 8.77
C ILE A 376 -5.41 16.99 8.49
N ILE A 377 -6.29 16.04 8.21
CA ILE A 377 -7.67 16.30 7.79
C ILE A 377 -8.70 15.66 8.72
#